data_AF-A0A2T5J109-F1
#
_entry.id   AF-A0A2T5J109-F1
#
_cell.length_a   1.000
_cell.length_b   1.000
_cell.length_c   1.000
_cell.angle_alpha   90.00
_cell.angle_beta   90.00
_cell.angle_gamma   90.00
#
_symmetry.space_group_name_H-M   'P 1'
#
loop_
_entity.id
_entity.type
_entity.pdbx_description
1 polymer ?
#
loop_
_entity_poly.entity_id
_entity_poly.type
_entity_poly.pdbx_seq_one_letter_code
_entity_poly.pdbx_strand_id
1 'polypeptide(L)'
;MKQSQLDEVIACLPKEKTCFYYHRDRYVLYLLGRLQQHGGMRTIRDVKKSRYAHWLNKPLIKDWLARCGRDDIALAELLHYWPQQSIHNYVLNLAQWGNEQWNPWYQTSRAGLNAVLQLNLPISHVKAFTNHELGQVWRYGRWHHPMSEQRITLAWARLDWDWQTGQAMIEEIQSDWLRDYAELYAAAKQATQNNELRVWWRSAWLPVDVVLDYQTDIQQHQKTWSEAMLTAALWFLQEELGFKEVFYHAWQTGNALKRLDEEHIPPRSLYSDLPEKFAFERVNKGPLFLESDPKVKKVKKRQDIWQWYRWAA
;
A
#
# COMPACT_ATOMS: atom_id res chain seq x y z
N MET A 1 2.34 11.68 14.01
CA MET A 1 3.26 12.85 13.95
C MET A 1 2.54 14.17 14.20
N LYS A 2 3.27 15.28 14.41
CA LYS A 2 2.69 16.65 14.50
C LYS A 2 2.40 17.22 13.11
N GLN A 3 1.47 18.20 13.01
CA GLN A 3 1.14 18.87 11.74
C GLN A 3 2.37 19.49 11.07
N SER A 4 3.17 20.24 11.82
CA SER A 4 4.36 20.91 11.27
C SER A 4 5.37 19.96 10.63
N GLN A 5 5.52 18.74 11.17
CA GLN A 5 6.42 17.74 10.60
C GLN A 5 5.93 17.21 9.25
N LEU A 6 4.61 17.03 9.11
CA LEU A 6 4.02 16.57 7.86
C LEU A 6 4.04 17.68 6.80
N ASP A 7 3.73 18.91 7.20
CA ASP A 7 3.76 20.08 6.32
C ASP A 7 5.16 20.30 5.73
N GLU A 8 6.20 20.14 6.55
CA GLU A 8 7.60 20.23 6.11
C GLU A 8 7.92 19.18 5.05
N VAL A 9 7.55 17.91 5.28
CA VAL A 9 7.74 16.85 4.28
C VAL A 9 6.99 17.17 2.98
N ILE A 10 5.71 17.55 3.07
CA ILE A 10 4.90 17.90 1.88
C ILE A 10 5.53 19.07 1.11
N ALA A 11 6.05 20.08 1.82
CA ALA A 11 6.69 21.24 1.20
C ALA A 11 8.00 20.90 0.48
N CYS A 12 8.73 19.89 0.96
CA CYS A 12 9.98 19.41 0.39
C CYS A 12 9.80 18.44 -0.79
N LEU A 13 8.66 17.75 -0.87
CA LEU A 13 8.41 16.82 -1.97
C LEU A 13 8.33 17.56 -3.32
N PRO A 14 8.76 16.91 -4.42
CA PRO A 14 8.60 17.47 -5.75
C PRO A 14 7.14 17.88 -6.00
N LYS A 15 6.94 19.10 -6.51
CA LYS A 15 5.60 19.58 -6.90
C LYS A 15 5.09 18.91 -8.19
N GLU A 16 5.97 18.22 -8.89
CA GLU A 16 5.65 17.40 -10.05
C GLU A 16 5.06 16.05 -9.63
N LYS A 17 4.52 15.31 -10.60
CA LYS A 17 3.89 14.00 -10.32
C LYS A 17 4.97 12.95 -10.11
N THR A 18 5.08 12.39 -8.91
CA THR A 18 5.92 11.21 -8.67
C THR A 18 5.29 9.99 -9.34
N CYS A 19 5.83 9.61 -10.50
CA CYS A 19 5.40 8.41 -11.23
C CYS A 19 5.94 7.15 -10.55
N PHE A 20 5.06 6.17 -10.32
CA PHE A 20 5.42 4.87 -9.77
C PHE A 20 4.97 3.75 -10.69
N TYR A 21 5.94 3.10 -11.34
CA TYR A 21 5.70 2.06 -12.33
C TYR A 21 5.73 0.68 -11.70
N TYR A 22 4.70 -0.14 -11.79
CA TYR A 22 4.69 -1.45 -11.15
C TYR A 22 4.34 -2.55 -12.13
N HIS A 23 5.10 -3.64 -12.09
CA HIS A 23 4.75 -4.90 -12.73
C HIS A 23 4.74 -6.01 -11.69
N ARG A 24 4.09 -7.13 -12.00
CA ARG A 24 4.09 -8.31 -11.13
C ARG A 24 5.51 -8.70 -10.73
N ASP A 25 5.70 -9.08 -9.46
CA ASP A 25 6.98 -9.43 -8.85
C ASP A 25 8.00 -8.28 -8.72
N ARG A 26 7.68 -7.03 -9.10
CA ARG A 26 8.58 -5.87 -8.91
C ARG A 26 9.00 -5.67 -7.45
N TYR A 27 8.12 -5.98 -6.50
CA TYR A 27 8.44 -5.89 -5.08
C TYR A 27 9.70 -6.70 -4.70
N VAL A 28 9.94 -7.83 -5.37
CA VAL A 28 11.11 -8.68 -5.13
C VAL A 28 12.37 -7.99 -5.62
N LEU A 29 12.32 -7.37 -6.80
CA LEU A 29 13.45 -6.61 -7.34
C LEU A 29 13.79 -5.44 -6.41
N TYR A 30 12.78 -4.74 -5.91
CA TYR A 30 12.97 -3.70 -4.90
C TYR A 30 13.70 -4.24 -3.66
N LEU A 31 13.21 -5.33 -3.05
CA LEU A 31 13.81 -5.91 -1.84
C LEU A 31 15.23 -6.45 -2.07
N LEU A 32 15.47 -7.11 -3.20
CA LEU A 32 16.81 -7.57 -3.59
C LEU A 32 17.76 -6.38 -3.81
N GLY A 33 17.28 -5.27 -4.37
CA GLY A 33 18.04 -4.03 -4.50
C GLY A 33 18.47 -3.48 -3.14
N ARG A 34 17.56 -3.50 -2.15
CA ARG A 34 17.88 -3.10 -0.76
C ARG A 34 18.93 -4.02 -0.13
N LEU A 35 18.78 -5.34 -0.28
CA LEU A 35 19.76 -6.32 0.20
C LEU A 35 21.10 -6.23 -0.52
N GLN A 36 21.12 -5.80 -1.78
CA GLN A 36 22.35 -5.46 -2.48
C GLN A 36 22.99 -4.23 -1.83
N GLN A 37 22.26 -3.14 -1.69
CA GLN A 37 22.81 -1.87 -1.17
C GLN A 37 23.31 -2.00 0.28
N HIS A 38 22.59 -2.71 1.15
CA HIS A 38 22.85 -2.74 2.60
C HIS A 38 23.28 -4.10 3.14
N GLY A 39 22.84 -5.20 2.53
CA GLY A 39 23.12 -6.57 2.99
C GLY A 39 24.31 -7.25 2.33
N GLY A 40 24.99 -6.58 1.39
CA GLY A 40 26.21 -7.08 0.75
C GLY A 40 25.99 -8.18 -0.31
N MET A 41 24.75 -8.48 -0.70
CA MET A 41 24.49 -9.45 -1.79
C MET A 41 24.95 -8.88 -3.14
N ARG A 42 25.76 -9.62 -3.89
CA ARG A 42 26.32 -9.15 -5.17
C ARG A 42 25.93 -10.01 -6.36
N THR A 43 25.64 -11.28 -6.15
CA THR A 43 25.38 -12.27 -7.20
C THR A 43 24.08 -13.04 -6.97
N ILE A 44 23.55 -13.66 -8.03
CA ILE A 44 22.41 -14.58 -7.90
C ILE A 44 22.76 -15.77 -6.99
N ARG A 45 24.04 -16.19 -6.96
CA ARG A 45 24.51 -17.25 -6.07
C ARG A 45 24.37 -16.88 -4.59
N ASP A 46 24.61 -15.62 -4.23
CA ASP A 46 24.42 -15.14 -2.85
C ASP A 46 22.94 -15.25 -2.45
N VAL A 47 22.03 -14.85 -3.35
CA VAL A 47 20.58 -14.97 -3.12
C VAL A 47 20.18 -16.43 -2.96
N LYS A 48 20.67 -17.34 -3.83
CA LYS A 48 20.41 -18.81 -3.74
C LYS A 48 20.84 -19.41 -2.41
N LYS A 49 21.91 -18.91 -1.80
CA LYS A 49 22.44 -19.38 -0.50
C LYS A 49 21.79 -18.73 0.72
N SER A 50 20.94 -17.73 0.50
CA SER A 50 20.30 -16.97 1.57
C SER A 50 18.88 -17.48 1.87
N ARG A 51 18.27 -16.97 2.95
CA ARG A 51 16.85 -17.19 3.25
C ARG A 51 15.89 -16.66 2.15
N TYR A 52 16.39 -15.80 1.26
CA TYR A 52 15.63 -15.19 0.18
C TYR A 52 15.65 -16.00 -1.12
N ALA A 53 16.24 -17.20 -1.14
CA ALA A 53 16.31 -18.05 -2.34
C ALA A 53 14.94 -18.29 -2.99
N HIS A 54 13.87 -18.37 -2.18
CA HIS A 54 12.50 -18.58 -2.64
C HIS A 54 11.98 -17.44 -3.56
N TRP A 55 12.56 -16.24 -3.49
CA TRP A 55 12.24 -15.15 -4.40
C TRP A 55 12.69 -15.42 -5.84
N LEU A 56 13.73 -16.24 -6.05
CA LEU A 56 14.18 -16.62 -7.39
C LEU A 56 13.19 -17.53 -8.12
N ASN A 57 12.22 -18.11 -7.40
CA ASN A 57 11.17 -18.96 -7.98
C ASN A 57 9.98 -18.16 -8.52
N LYS A 58 10.01 -16.82 -8.41
CA LYS A 58 8.94 -15.97 -8.92
C LYS A 58 8.93 -16.01 -10.45
N PRO A 59 7.75 -16.07 -11.10
CA PRO A 59 7.65 -16.27 -12.55
C PRO A 59 8.57 -15.36 -13.35
N LEU A 60 8.54 -14.05 -13.06
CA LEU A 60 9.38 -13.07 -13.76
C LEU A 60 10.88 -13.38 -13.65
N ILE A 61 11.34 -13.76 -12.46
CA ILE A 61 12.75 -14.00 -12.18
C ILE A 61 13.18 -15.34 -12.76
N LYS A 62 12.34 -16.37 -12.65
CA LYS A 62 12.60 -17.70 -13.22
C LYS A 62 12.72 -17.63 -14.75
N ASP A 63 11.80 -16.92 -15.40
CA ASP A 63 11.81 -16.73 -16.85
C ASP A 63 13.05 -15.94 -17.30
N TRP A 64 13.45 -14.92 -16.53
CA TRP A 64 14.66 -14.17 -16.81
C TRP A 64 15.93 -15.02 -16.66
N LEU A 65 16.06 -15.76 -15.55
CA LEU A 65 17.20 -16.64 -15.28
C LEU A 65 17.35 -17.72 -16.37
N ALA A 66 16.24 -18.29 -16.86
CA ALA A 66 16.25 -19.28 -17.93
C ALA A 66 16.79 -18.71 -19.25
N ARG A 67 16.58 -17.42 -19.53
CA ARG A 67 17.11 -16.73 -20.72
C ARG A 67 18.59 -16.39 -20.62
N CYS A 68 19.12 -16.20 -19.42
CA CYS A 68 20.54 -15.87 -19.23
C CYS A 68 21.47 -17.04 -19.57
N GLY A 69 21.06 -18.29 -19.28
CA GLY A 69 21.80 -19.51 -19.66
C GLY A 69 23.18 -19.68 -19.01
N ARG A 70 23.50 -18.95 -17.94
CA ARG A 70 24.79 -18.96 -17.25
C ARG A 70 24.65 -18.85 -15.73
N ASP A 71 25.68 -19.27 -14.99
CA ASP A 71 25.66 -19.33 -13.52
C ASP A 71 26.36 -18.13 -12.84
N ASP A 72 27.15 -17.35 -13.57
CA ASP A 72 27.94 -16.20 -13.10
C ASP A 72 27.19 -14.87 -13.24
N ILE A 73 25.95 -14.83 -12.74
CA ILE A 73 25.07 -13.68 -12.92
C ILE A 73 25.25 -12.68 -11.77
N ALA A 74 25.62 -11.45 -12.09
CA ALA A 74 25.61 -10.36 -11.12
C ALA A 74 24.17 -9.99 -10.77
N LEU A 75 23.89 -9.75 -9.48
CA LEU A 75 22.55 -9.37 -9.02
C LEU A 75 22.09 -8.07 -9.68
N ALA A 76 23.02 -7.15 -9.96
CA ALA A 76 22.72 -5.91 -10.68
C ALA A 76 22.08 -6.15 -12.05
N GLU A 77 22.43 -7.22 -12.77
CA GLU A 77 21.82 -7.54 -14.07
C GLU A 77 20.31 -7.82 -13.95
N LEU A 78 19.91 -8.55 -12.90
CA LEU A 78 18.50 -8.80 -12.60
C LEU A 78 17.77 -7.52 -12.19
N LEU A 79 18.42 -6.66 -11.41
CA LEU A 79 17.79 -5.44 -10.89
C LEU A 79 17.53 -4.39 -11.97
N HIS A 80 18.29 -4.40 -13.07
CA HIS A 80 18.03 -3.55 -14.24
C HIS A 80 17.05 -4.19 -15.24
N TYR A 81 16.61 -5.42 -15.02
CA TYR A 81 15.65 -6.07 -15.91
C TYR A 81 14.26 -5.44 -15.74
N TRP A 82 13.73 -4.94 -16.85
CA TRP A 82 12.38 -4.40 -16.93
C TRP A 82 11.57 -5.16 -17.99
N PRO A 83 10.46 -5.82 -17.62
CA PRO A 83 9.65 -6.55 -18.58
C PRO A 83 8.94 -5.58 -19.54
N GLN A 84 8.79 -5.97 -20.81
CA GLN A 84 8.12 -5.13 -21.82
C GLN A 84 6.59 -5.10 -21.70
N GLN A 85 5.98 -6.01 -20.94
CA GLN A 85 4.53 -6.18 -20.86
C GLN A 85 4.00 -6.00 -19.43
N SER A 86 2.74 -5.56 -19.32
CA SER A 86 1.97 -5.50 -18.07
C SER A 86 2.56 -4.58 -17.00
N ILE A 87 3.00 -3.38 -17.41
CA ILE A 87 3.43 -2.32 -16.50
C ILE A 87 2.23 -1.43 -16.18
N HIS A 88 1.91 -1.32 -14.90
CA HIS A 88 0.95 -0.36 -14.39
C HIS A 88 1.65 0.96 -14.06
N ASN A 89 1.01 2.06 -14.41
CA ASN A 89 1.51 3.40 -14.15
C ASN A 89 0.67 4.03 -13.05
N TYR A 90 1.29 4.38 -11.92
CA TYR A 90 0.63 5.07 -10.84
C TYR A 90 1.24 6.46 -10.60
N VAL A 91 0.48 7.30 -9.91
CA VAL A 91 0.96 8.60 -9.41
C VAL A 91 0.89 8.59 -7.89
N LEU A 92 2.02 8.84 -7.24
CA LEU A 92 2.08 8.95 -5.80
C LEU A 92 1.75 10.37 -5.37
N ASN A 93 0.85 10.49 -4.40
CA ASN A 93 0.59 11.73 -3.68
C ASN A 93 0.72 11.49 -2.18
N LEU A 94 1.08 12.53 -1.43
CA LEU A 94 1.04 12.53 0.02
C LEU A 94 -0.11 13.41 0.50
N ALA A 95 -0.95 12.87 1.37
CA ALA A 95 -2.02 13.57 2.05
C ALA A 95 -1.90 13.37 3.57
N GLN A 96 -2.92 13.79 4.32
CA GLN A 96 -2.96 13.70 5.77
C GLN A 96 -4.24 13.03 6.26
N TRP A 97 -4.15 12.36 7.41
CA TRP A 97 -5.29 11.79 8.11
C TRP A 97 -5.05 11.85 9.62
N GLY A 98 -6.10 12.07 10.41
CA GLY A 98 -5.98 12.19 11.86
C GLY A 98 -6.18 13.61 12.35
N ASN A 99 -5.89 13.78 13.63
CA ASN A 99 -5.86 15.06 14.33
C ASN A 99 -4.88 15.02 15.50
N GLU A 100 -4.51 16.17 16.06
CA GLU A 100 -3.55 16.23 17.17
C GLU A 100 -4.05 15.56 18.47
N GLN A 101 -5.36 15.38 18.61
CA GLN A 101 -5.97 14.67 19.73
C GLN A 101 -6.16 13.19 19.38
N TRP A 102 -6.20 12.29 20.37
CA TRP A 102 -6.52 10.89 20.04
C TRP A 102 -8.02 10.71 19.91
N ASN A 103 -8.54 10.79 18.70
CA ASN A 103 -9.95 10.58 18.39
C ASN A 103 -10.15 9.21 17.70
N PRO A 104 -10.93 8.28 18.29
CA PRO A 104 -11.19 6.95 17.73
C PRO A 104 -11.76 6.97 16.31
N TRP A 105 -12.45 8.03 15.91
CA TRP A 105 -12.99 8.18 14.55
C TRP A 105 -11.92 8.04 13.47
N TYR A 106 -10.71 8.57 13.71
CA TYR A 106 -9.61 8.49 12.76
C TYR A 106 -8.90 7.13 12.79
N GLN A 107 -9.19 6.28 13.78
CA GLN A 107 -8.60 4.95 13.92
C GLN A 107 -7.07 4.97 13.83
N THR A 108 -6.40 5.92 14.47
CA THR A 108 -4.93 6.05 14.50
C THR A 108 -4.34 5.35 15.72
N SER A 109 -3.10 4.89 15.63
CA SER A 109 -2.43 4.14 16.70
C SER A 109 -2.05 5.00 17.92
N ARG A 110 -1.94 6.32 17.73
CA ARG A 110 -1.73 7.31 18.78
C ARG A 110 -2.34 8.66 18.40
N ALA A 111 -2.31 9.62 19.33
CA ALA A 111 -2.66 11.01 19.03
C ALA A 111 -1.71 11.60 17.97
N GLY A 112 -2.24 12.45 17.09
CA GLY A 112 -1.50 13.04 15.98
C GLY A 112 -1.99 12.60 14.61
N LEU A 113 -1.23 13.00 13.62
CA LEU A 113 -1.53 12.74 12.21
C LEU A 113 -0.78 11.52 11.71
N ASN A 114 -1.36 10.85 10.73
CA ASN A 114 -0.65 10.01 9.79
C ASN A 114 -0.43 10.77 8.48
N ALA A 115 0.70 10.54 7.84
CA ALA A 115 0.85 10.82 6.43
C ALA A 115 0.15 9.73 5.63
N VAL A 116 -0.52 10.10 4.56
CA VAL A 116 -1.23 9.15 3.70
C VAL A 116 -0.56 9.12 2.36
N LEU A 117 0.15 8.05 2.07
CA LEU A 117 0.68 7.80 0.75
C LEU A 117 -0.42 7.21 -0.12
N GLN A 118 -0.77 7.88 -1.21
CA GLN A 118 -1.84 7.49 -2.13
C GLN A 118 -1.24 6.93 -3.41
N LEU A 119 -1.63 5.71 -3.78
CA LEU A 119 -1.32 5.08 -5.06
C LEU A 119 -2.47 5.37 -6.03
N ASN A 120 -2.31 6.42 -6.84
CA ASN A 120 -3.38 6.91 -7.71
C ASN A 120 -3.29 6.35 -9.12
N LEU A 121 -4.46 6.05 -9.70
CA LEU A 121 -4.58 5.63 -11.09
C LEU A 121 -4.26 6.78 -12.07
N PRO A 122 -3.83 6.45 -13.29
CA PRO A 122 -3.60 7.44 -14.33
C PRO A 122 -4.92 8.09 -14.75
N ILE A 123 -4.82 9.26 -15.39
CA ILE A 123 -6.00 10.06 -15.75
C ILE A 123 -6.94 9.33 -16.73
N SER A 124 -6.45 8.31 -17.44
CA SER A 124 -7.26 7.44 -18.29
C SER A 124 -8.40 6.76 -17.53
N HIS A 125 -8.18 6.33 -16.29
CA HIS A 125 -9.24 5.71 -15.48
C HIS A 125 -10.30 6.72 -15.05
N VAL A 126 -9.89 7.98 -14.80
CA VAL A 126 -10.84 9.07 -14.53
C VAL A 126 -11.69 9.33 -15.78
N LYS A 127 -11.08 9.33 -16.97
CA LYS A 127 -11.77 9.54 -18.25
C LYS A 127 -12.86 8.52 -18.53
N ALA A 128 -12.65 7.25 -18.14
CA ALA A 128 -13.65 6.20 -18.28
C ALA A 128 -14.99 6.56 -17.61
N PHE A 129 -14.96 7.37 -16.54
CA PHE A 129 -16.16 7.80 -15.84
C PHE A 129 -16.56 9.26 -16.12
N THR A 130 -15.60 10.20 -16.30
CA THR A 130 -15.94 11.64 -16.45
C THR A 130 -16.78 11.95 -17.68
N ASN A 131 -16.73 11.13 -18.73
CA ASN A 131 -17.52 11.34 -19.95
C ASN A 131 -19.03 11.12 -19.73
N HIS A 132 -19.45 10.63 -18.57
CA HIS A 132 -20.85 10.29 -18.26
C HIS A 132 -21.40 11.06 -17.04
N GLU A 133 -20.87 12.27 -16.75
CA GLU A 133 -21.25 13.11 -15.60
C GLU A 133 -20.92 12.52 -14.21
N LEU A 134 -19.95 11.60 -14.15
CA LEU A 134 -19.72 10.76 -12.97
C LEU A 134 -18.78 11.35 -11.93
N GLY A 135 -18.41 12.63 -12.12
CA GLY A 135 -17.74 13.59 -11.21
C GLY A 135 -17.75 13.25 -9.71
N GLN A 136 -18.93 12.79 -9.30
CA GLN A 136 -19.41 12.76 -7.94
C GLN A 136 -19.19 11.39 -7.26
N VAL A 137 -19.16 10.30 -8.04
CA VAL A 137 -19.15 8.93 -7.48
C VAL A 137 -17.89 8.64 -6.67
N TRP A 138 -16.72 9.08 -7.17
CA TRP A 138 -15.45 8.92 -6.46
C TRP A 138 -15.31 9.92 -5.31
N ARG A 139 -15.87 11.13 -5.45
CA ARG A 139 -15.80 12.18 -4.41
C ARG A 139 -16.64 11.80 -3.20
N TYR A 140 -17.71 11.03 -3.37
CA TYR A 140 -18.60 10.66 -2.28
C TYR A 140 -17.94 9.77 -1.22
N GLY A 141 -17.02 8.88 -1.62
CA GLY A 141 -16.28 8.03 -0.68
C GLY A 141 -15.23 8.76 0.15
N ARG A 142 -14.91 10.02 -0.20
CA ARG A 142 -13.79 10.77 0.39
C ARG A 142 -14.02 11.19 1.84
N TRP A 143 -15.28 11.39 2.26
CA TRP A 143 -15.59 11.89 3.60
C TRP A 143 -15.18 10.93 4.72
N HIS A 144 -14.95 9.66 4.40
CA HIS A 144 -14.62 8.60 5.36
C HIS A 144 -13.26 7.95 5.10
N HIS A 145 -12.57 8.30 4.01
CA HIS A 145 -11.33 7.63 3.59
C HIS A 145 -10.32 8.61 3.00
N PRO A 146 -9.00 8.37 3.18
CA PRO A 146 -7.96 9.30 2.78
C PRO A 146 -7.62 9.22 1.28
N MET A 147 -8.59 9.53 0.42
CA MET A 147 -8.47 9.48 -1.05
C MET A 147 -8.11 10.85 -1.68
N SER A 148 -7.55 10.81 -2.89
CA SER A 148 -7.16 12.00 -3.66
C SER A 148 -8.38 12.78 -4.16
N GLU A 149 -8.29 14.11 -4.22
CA GLU A 149 -9.32 14.97 -4.84
C GLU A 149 -9.28 14.95 -6.37
N GLN A 150 -8.10 14.67 -6.93
CA GLN A 150 -7.81 14.90 -8.34
C GLN A 150 -7.78 13.60 -9.16
N ARG A 151 -7.68 12.45 -8.50
CA ARG A 151 -7.48 11.14 -9.13
C ARG A 151 -8.26 10.07 -8.39
N ILE A 152 -8.59 8.98 -9.09
CA ILE A 152 -9.04 7.76 -8.43
C ILE A 152 -7.84 7.16 -7.69
N THR A 153 -7.93 7.09 -6.37
CA THR A 153 -6.94 6.39 -5.53
C THR A 153 -7.21 4.89 -5.60
N LEU A 154 -6.29 4.13 -6.20
CA LEU A 154 -6.40 2.67 -6.22
C LEU A 154 -6.24 2.13 -4.81
N ALA A 155 -5.21 2.58 -4.12
CA ALA A 155 -4.87 2.15 -2.77
C ALA A 155 -4.18 3.27 -2.01
N TRP A 156 -4.12 3.16 -0.69
CA TRP A 156 -3.36 4.08 0.14
C TRP A 156 -2.71 3.36 1.32
N ALA A 157 -1.69 3.99 1.89
CA ALA A 157 -1.03 3.57 3.11
C ALA A 157 -1.05 4.71 4.15
N ARG A 158 -1.40 4.39 5.40
CA ARG A 158 -1.23 5.31 6.54
C ARG A 158 0.12 5.08 7.19
N LEU A 159 0.91 6.15 7.24
CA LEU A 159 2.28 6.14 7.71
C LEU A 159 2.39 7.03 8.96
N ASP A 160 3.13 6.56 9.96
CA ASP A 160 3.62 7.38 11.07
C ASP A 160 5.13 7.20 11.18
N TRP A 161 5.82 8.18 11.74
CA TRP A 161 7.25 8.09 11.96
C TRP A 161 7.70 9.01 13.06
N ASP A 162 8.94 8.81 13.47
CA ASP A 162 9.61 9.63 14.44
C ASP A 162 11.11 9.72 14.11
N TRP A 163 11.56 10.93 13.77
CA TRP A 163 12.95 11.20 13.41
C TRP A 163 13.93 10.99 14.56
N GLN A 164 13.49 11.20 15.80
CA GLN A 164 14.34 11.04 16.98
C GLN A 164 14.74 9.58 17.19
N THR A 165 13.80 8.66 16.99
CA THR A 165 14.05 7.22 17.07
C THR A 165 14.56 6.63 15.76
N GLY A 166 14.41 7.34 14.63
CA GLY A 166 14.79 6.85 13.31
C GLY A 166 13.90 5.70 12.81
N GLN A 167 12.66 5.63 13.33
CA GLN A 167 11.73 4.54 13.08
C GLN A 167 10.48 5.04 12.38
N ALA A 168 10.00 4.25 11.41
CA ALA A 168 8.74 4.46 10.73
C ALA A 168 7.77 3.31 10.99
N MET A 169 6.50 3.58 10.75
CA MET A 169 5.40 2.65 10.93
C MET A 169 4.42 2.76 9.76
N ILE A 170 4.13 1.62 9.15
CA ILE A 170 3.01 1.45 8.24
C ILE A 170 1.83 0.94 9.07
N GLU A 171 0.93 1.85 9.41
CA GLU A 171 -0.24 1.51 10.23
C GLU A 171 -1.27 0.69 9.45
N GLU A 172 -1.38 0.95 8.15
CA GLU A 172 -2.43 0.36 7.33
C GLU A 172 -2.10 0.50 5.86
N ILE A 173 -2.55 -0.48 5.09
CA ILE A 173 -2.78 -0.32 3.65
C ILE A 173 -4.20 -0.79 3.33
N GLN A 174 -4.87 -0.08 2.42
CA GLN A 174 -6.21 -0.45 1.96
C GLN A 174 -6.43 -0.06 0.51
N SER A 175 -7.46 -0.65 -0.09
CA SER A 175 -7.98 -0.30 -1.39
C SER A 175 -9.50 -0.20 -1.32
N ASP A 176 -10.00 0.99 -0.96
CA ASP A 176 -11.45 1.24 -0.93
C ASP A 176 -12.03 1.12 -2.34
N TRP A 177 -11.33 1.63 -3.36
CA TRP A 177 -11.82 1.60 -4.73
C TRP A 177 -12.06 0.17 -5.25
N LEU A 178 -11.16 -0.79 -4.98
CA LEU A 178 -11.38 -2.18 -5.42
C LEU A 178 -12.53 -2.86 -4.68
N ARG A 179 -12.73 -2.52 -3.40
CA ARG A 179 -13.86 -3.00 -2.60
C ARG A 179 -15.18 -2.41 -3.13
N ASP A 180 -15.26 -1.10 -3.19
CA ASP A 180 -16.44 -0.35 -3.62
C ASP A 180 -16.83 -0.68 -5.06
N TYR A 181 -15.84 -0.86 -5.94
CA TYR A 181 -16.10 -1.20 -7.33
C TYR A 181 -16.66 -2.62 -7.49
N ALA A 182 -16.26 -3.57 -6.63
CA ALA A 182 -16.83 -4.91 -6.68
C ALA A 182 -18.34 -4.91 -6.37
N GLU A 183 -18.77 -4.09 -5.41
CA GLU A 183 -20.17 -3.89 -5.07
C GLU A 183 -20.94 -3.21 -6.22
N LEU A 184 -20.37 -2.14 -6.80
CA LEU A 184 -20.92 -1.47 -7.97
C LEU A 184 -21.08 -2.43 -9.17
N TYR A 185 -20.06 -3.24 -9.44
CA TYR A 185 -20.10 -4.22 -10.54
C TYR A 185 -21.17 -5.30 -10.31
N ALA A 186 -21.34 -5.76 -9.07
CA ALA A 186 -22.44 -6.68 -8.72
C ALA A 186 -23.81 -6.04 -8.96
N ALA A 187 -23.99 -4.78 -8.55
CA ALA A 187 -25.22 -4.03 -8.77
C ALA A 187 -25.50 -3.82 -10.28
N ALA A 188 -24.48 -3.53 -11.08
CA ALA A 188 -24.61 -3.39 -12.53
C ALA A 188 -25.02 -4.71 -13.22
N LYS A 189 -24.52 -5.85 -12.75
CA LYS A 189 -24.98 -7.17 -13.24
C LYS A 189 -26.45 -7.42 -12.91
N GLN A 190 -26.88 -7.05 -11.70
CA GLN A 190 -28.27 -7.18 -11.31
C GLN A 190 -29.18 -6.26 -12.14
N ALA A 191 -28.77 -5.01 -12.36
CA ALA A 191 -29.45 -4.09 -13.25
C ALA A 191 -29.59 -4.66 -14.68
N THR A 192 -28.54 -5.31 -15.20
CA THR A 192 -28.58 -6.02 -16.49
C THR A 192 -29.66 -7.12 -16.51
N GLN A 193 -29.76 -7.92 -15.45
CA GLN A 193 -30.78 -8.98 -15.31
C GLN A 193 -32.21 -8.40 -15.27
N ASN A 194 -32.36 -7.19 -14.74
CA ASN A 194 -33.62 -6.46 -14.67
C ASN A 194 -33.95 -5.66 -15.95
N ASN A 195 -33.10 -5.71 -16.99
CA ASN A 195 -33.18 -4.88 -18.20
C ASN A 195 -33.07 -3.36 -17.91
N GLU A 196 -32.34 -2.98 -16.87
CA GLU A 196 -32.05 -1.58 -16.54
C GLU A 196 -30.80 -1.11 -17.29
N LEU A 197 -30.83 0.12 -17.81
CA LEU A 197 -29.69 0.73 -18.50
C LEU A 197 -28.75 1.49 -17.57
N ARG A 198 -29.18 1.75 -16.33
CA ARG A 198 -28.43 2.56 -15.36
C ARG A 198 -28.53 1.94 -13.97
N VAL A 199 -27.48 2.09 -13.17
CA VAL A 199 -27.44 1.70 -11.76
C VAL A 199 -27.22 2.94 -10.89
N TRP A 200 -28.00 3.08 -9.82
CA TRP A 200 -27.78 4.15 -8.83
C TRP A 200 -26.70 3.73 -7.84
N TRP A 201 -25.64 4.53 -7.73
CA TRP A 201 -24.52 4.25 -6.85
C TRP A 201 -23.94 5.55 -6.29
N ARG A 202 -23.82 5.64 -4.96
CA ARG A 202 -23.20 6.76 -4.23
C ARG A 202 -23.57 8.13 -4.80
N SER A 203 -24.87 8.36 -4.88
CA SER A 203 -25.49 9.61 -5.31
C SER A 203 -25.36 9.97 -6.80
N ALA A 204 -25.08 8.99 -7.67
CA ALA A 204 -25.16 9.18 -9.11
C ALA A 204 -25.71 7.96 -9.85
N TRP A 205 -26.27 8.20 -11.04
CA TRP A 205 -26.72 7.17 -11.95
C TRP A 205 -25.64 6.85 -13.00
N LEU A 206 -25.15 5.63 -13.00
CA LEU A 206 -24.09 5.13 -13.86
C LEU A 206 -24.65 4.29 -15.01
N PRO A 207 -24.22 4.48 -16.28
CA PRO A 207 -24.53 3.54 -17.35
C PRO A 207 -24.00 2.14 -17.04
N VAL A 208 -24.85 1.11 -17.21
CA VAL A 208 -24.50 -0.27 -16.87
C VAL A 208 -23.35 -0.78 -17.75
N ASP A 209 -23.39 -0.52 -19.05
CA ASP A 209 -22.36 -0.90 -20.03
C ASP A 209 -20.98 -0.35 -19.64
N VAL A 210 -20.88 0.94 -19.28
CA VAL A 210 -19.63 1.58 -18.84
C VAL A 210 -19.04 0.88 -17.61
N VAL A 211 -19.87 0.53 -16.63
CA VAL A 211 -19.44 -0.20 -15.44
C VAL A 211 -18.97 -1.62 -15.81
N LEU A 212 -19.68 -2.30 -16.71
CA LEU A 212 -19.28 -3.65 -17.11
C LEU A 212 -17.96 -3.64 -17.91
N ASP A 213 -17.78 -2.68 -18.81
CA ASP A 213 -16.59 -2.56 -19.66
C ASP A 213 -15.33 -2.23 -18.86
N TYR A 214 -15.44 -1.34 -17.85
CA TYR A 214 -14.33 -0.97 -16.99
C TYR A 214 -13.81 -2.13 -16.11
N GLN A 215 -14.56 -3.24 -16.02
CA GLN A 215 -14.14 -4.43 -15.27
C GLN A 215 -12.78 -4.94 -15.75
N THR A 216 -12.53 -4.94 -17.06
CA THR A 216 -11.26 -5.44 -17.63
C THR A 216 -10.09 -4.58 -17.16
N ASP A 217 -10.28 -3.26 -17.17
CA ASP A 217 -9.27 -2.30 -16.74
C ASP A 217 -8.98 -2.38 -15.24
N ILE A 218 -9.97 -2.68 -14.40
CA ILE A 218 -9.73 -2.71 -12.95
C ILE A 218 -9.18 -4.07 -12.47
N GLN A 219 -9.52 -5.17 -13.16
CA GLN A 219 -9.08 -6.53 -12.79
C GLN A 219 -7.56 -6.69 -12.86
N GLN A 220 -6.91 -5.97 -13.78
CA GLN A 220 -5.45 -6.02 -13.91
C GLN A 220 -4.74 -5.61 -12.60
N HIS A 221 -5.35 -4.72 -11.82
CA HIS A 221 -4.79 -4.21 -10.57
C HIS A 221 -5.10 -5.12 -9.36
N GLN A 222 -6.19 -5.88 -9.39
CA GLN A 222 -6.69 -6.65 -8.24
C GLN A 222 -5.65 -7.64 -7.68
N LYS A 223 -4.82 -8.22 -8.55
CA LYS A 223 -3.83 -9.24 -8.14
C LYS A 223 -2.58 -8.67 -7.49
N THR A 224 -2.28 -7.39 -7.72
CA THR A 224 -0.97 -6.81 -7.38
C THR A 224 -1.05 -5.50 -6.61
N TRP A 225 -2.24 -4.94 -6.37
CA TRP A 225 -2.39 -3.63 -5.71
C TRP A 225 -1.70 -3.57 -4.35
N SER A 226 -1.81 -4.64 -3.55
CA SER A 226 -1.28 -4.67 -2.17
C SER A 226 0.24 -4.73 -2.17
N GLU A 227 0.82 -5.50 -3.09
CA GLU A 227 2.26 -5.51 -3.32
C GLU A 227 2.75 -4.15 -3.84
N ALA A 228 2.03 -3.55 -4.79
CA ALA A 228 2.36 -2.24 -5.34
C ALA A 228 2.33 -1.16 -4.26
N MET A 229 1.30 -1.15 -3.42
CA MET A 229 1.12 -0.19 -2.34
C MET A 229 2.19 -0.36 -1.25
N LEU A 230 2.48 -1.59 -0.81
CA LEU A 230 3.53 -1.81 0.19
C LEU A 230 4.93 -1.51 -0.37
N THR A 231 5.18 -1.82 -1.64
CA THR A 231 6.44 -1.44 -2.31
C THR A 231 6.57 0.08 -2.38
N ALA A 232 5.50 0.80 -2.74
CA ALA A 232 5.50 2.26 -2.79
C ALA A 232 5.70 2.87 -1.38
N ALA A 233 5.06 2.31 -0.35
CA ALA A 233 5.22 2.76 1.02
C ALA A 233 6.65 2.57 1.53
N LEU A 234 7.25 1.40 1.29
CA LEU A 234 8.65 1.16 1.63
C LEU A 234 9.59 2.08 0.84
N TRP A 235 9.41 2.17 -0.48
CA TRP A 235 10.21 3.07 -1.31
C TRP A 235 10.15 4.51 -0.79
N PHE A 236 8.96 5.02 -0.47
CA PHE A 236 8.80 6.36 0.07
C PHE A 236 9.50 6.52 1.43
N LEU A 237 9.25 5.60 2.38
CA LEU A 237 9.87 5.68 3.71
C LEU A 237 11.40 5.59 3.66
N GLN A 238 11.95 4.85 2.69
CA GLN A 238 13.38 4.53 2.67
C GLN A 238 14.20 5.38 1.72
N GLU A 239 13.71 5.61 0.50
CA GLU A 239 14.44 6.37 -0.53
C GLU A 239 14.15 7.86 -0.40
N GLU A 240 12.89 8.25 -0.16
CA GLU A 240 12.51 9.66 -0.02
C GLU A 240 12.78 10.18 1.39
N LEU A 241 12.46 9.38 2.42
CA LEU A 241 12.57 9.79 3.83
C LEU A 241 13.81 9.23 4.55
N GLY A 242 14.48 8.20 4.03
CA GLY A 242 15.73 7.70 4.63
C GLY A 242 15.55 6.84 5.90
N PHE A 243 14.34 6.38 6.22
CA PHE A 243 14.14 5.46 7.35
C PHE A 243 14.73 4.08 7.06
N LYS A 244 15.53 3.57 7.99
CA LYS A 244 16.15 2.23 7.88
C LYS A 244 15.35 1.14 8.57
N GLU A 245 14.56 1.53 9.57
CA GLU A 245 13.76 0.62 10.37
C GLU A 245 12.28 0.96 10.18
N VAL A 246 11.56 0.05 9.55
CA VAL A 246 10.14 0.20 9.25
C VAL A 246 9.36 -0.91 9.94
N PHE A 247 8.35 -0.51 10.70
CA PHE A 247 7.40 -1.43 11.31
C PHE A 247 6.11 -1.49 10.51
N TYR A 248 5.39 -2.59 10.69
CA TYR A 248 4.05 -2.80 10.15
C TYR A 248 3.20 -3.48 11.24
N HIS A 249 1.92 -3.10 11.37
CA HIS A 249 1.05 -3.69 12.40
C HIS A 249 0.86 -5.19 12.22
N ALA A 250 0.97 -5.96 13.31
CA ALA A 250 0.31 -7.25 13.32
C ALA A 250 -1.20 -7.06 13.54
N TRP A 251 -2.00 -7.95 12.98
CA TRP A 251 -3.46 -7.81 12.93
C TRP A 251 -4.09 -7.51 14.31
N GLN A 252 -3.81 -8.32 15.33
CA GLN A 252 -4.36 -8.15 16.68
C GLN A 252 -3.93 -6.83 17.31
N THR A 253 -2.63 -6.50 17.23
CA THR A 253 -2.07 -5.29 17.84
C THR A 253 -2.58 -4.02 17.17
N GLY A 254 -2.71 -4.03 15.84
CA GLY A 254 -3.32 -2.93 15.08
C GLY A 254 -4.78 -2.70 15.46
N ASN A 255 -5.58 -3.76 15.52
CA ASN A 255 -6.99 -3.66 15.90
C ASN A 255 -7.15 -3.11 17.33
N ALA A 256 -6.35 -3.59 18.28
CA ALA A 256 -6.38 -3.14 19.67
C ALA A 256 -6.02 -1.65 19.81
N LEU A 257 -4.99 -1.19 19.09
CA LEU A 257 -4.55 0.20 19.13
C LEU A 257 -5.55 1.16 18.51
N LYS A 258 -6.11 0.76 17.36
CA LYS A 258 -7.09 1.55 16.62
C LYS A 258 -8.51 1.42 17.18
N ARG A 259 -8.72 0.53 18.16
CA ARG A 259 -10.01 0.25 18.82
C ARG A 259 -11.09 -0.14 17.81
N LEU A 260 -10.72 -0.99 16.86
CA LEU A 260 -11.65 -1.48 15.86
C LEU A 260 -12.61 -2.47 16.50
N ASP A 261 -13.90 -2.26 16.26
CA ASP A 261 -14.94 -3.25 16.53
C ASP A 261 -15.06 -4.22 15.33
N GLU A 262 -15.89 -5.25 15.49
CA GLU A 262 -16.08 -6.34 14.52
C GLU A 262 -16.49 -5.87 13.12
N GLU A 263 -17.18 -4.73 13.01
CA GLU A 263 -17.64 -4.17 11.73
C GLU A 263 -16.50 -3.49 10.95
N HIS A 264 -15.42 -3.11 11.65
CA HIS A 264 -14.31 -2.34 11.08
C HIS A 264 -12.99 -3.13 11.02
N ILE A 265 -13.01 -4.42 11.36
CA ILE A 265 -11.82 -5.28 11.33
C ILE A 265 -11.33 -5.50 9.88
N PRO A 266 -10.05 -5.23 9.57
CA PRO A 266 -9.55 -5.45 8.23
C PRO A 266 -9.27 -6.95 7.95
N PRO A 267 -9.19 -7.35 6.67
CA PRO A 267 -8.84 -8.72 6.28
C PRO A 267 -7.49 -9.15 6.87
N ARG A 268 -7.47 -10.32 7.53
CA ARG A 268 -6.26 -10.82 8.22
C ARG A 268 -5.06 -10.99 7.29
N SER A 269 -5.27 -11.42 6.06
CA SER A 269 -4.21 -11.67 5.06
C SER A 269 -3.37 -10.43 4.74
N LEU A 270 -3.94 -9.22 4.77
CA LEU A 270 -3.19 -7.96 4.60
C LEU A 270 -2.22 -7.67 5.75
N TYR A 271 -2.43 -8.32 6.90
CA TYR A 271 -1.66 -8.13 8.13
C TYR A 271 -0.90 -9.40 8.56
N SER A 272 -0.90 -10.45 7.72
CA SER A 272 -0.10 -11.66 7.92
C SER A 272 0.75 -11.98 6.68
N ASP A 273 0.09 -12.24 5.56
CA ASP A 273 0.73 -12.86 4.41
C ASP A 273 1.57 -11.85 3.64
N LEU A 274 1.09 -10.61 3.55
CA LEU A 274 1.78 -9.53 2.85
C LEU A 274 3.10 -9.12 3.53
N PRO A 275 3.15 -8.79 4.84
CA PRO A 275 4.43 -8.46 5.47
C PRO A 275 5.43 -9.62 5.42
N GLU A 276 4.99 -10.87 5.58
CA GLU A 276 5.86 -12.06 5.43
C GLU A 276 6.43 -12.19 4.02
N LYS A 277 5.61 -11.93 3.00
CA LYS A 277 6.05 -11.93 1.60
C LYS A 277 7.15 -10.89 1.33
N PHE A 278 7.13 -9.79 2.08
CA PHE A 278 8.15 -8.72 2.05
C PHE A 278 9.31 -8.97 3.02
N ALA A 279 9.38 -10.17 3.61
CA ALA A 279 10.38 -10.58 4.59
C ALA A 279 10.47 -9.69 5.84
N PHE A 280 9.33 -9.12 6.26
CA PHE A 280 9.24 -8.60 7.62
C PHE A 280 9.36 -9.74 8.63
N GLU A 281 10.05 -9.47 9.73
CA GLU A 281 10.20 -10.38 10.86
C GLU A 281 9.16 -10.07 11.93
N ARG A 282 8.54 -11.10 12.51
CA ARG A 282 7.64 -10.93 13.64
C ARG A 282 8.44 -10.62 14.90
N VAL A 283 8.05 -9.57 15.62
CA VAL A 283 8.70 -9.11 16.85
C VAL A 283 7.69 -8.75 17.92
N ASN A 284 8.08 -8.85 19.20
CA ASN A 284 7.21 -8.55 20.35
C ASN A 284 7.44 -7.13 20.93
N LYS A 285 8.29 -6.33 20.28
CA LYS A 285 8.57 -4.94 20.63
C LYS A 285 8.29 -4.07 19.41
N GLY A 286 7.37 -3.12 19.54
CA GLY A 286 7.02 -2.20 18.46
C GLY A 286 7.99 -1.02 18.33
N PRO A 287 7.64 -0.03 17.49
CA PRO A 287 8.39 1.21 17.40
C PRO A 287 8.48 1.89 18.77
N LEU A 288 9.67 2.39 19.11
CA LEU A 288 9.97 3.06 20.38
C LEU A 288 9.04 4.25 20.62
N PHE A 289 8.75 5.04 19.59
CA PHE A 289 7.87 6.20 19.72
C PHE A 289 6.42 5.81 20.04
N LEU A 290 5.92 4.66 19.59
CA LEU A 290 4.62 4.12 20.00
C LEU A 290 4.68 3.47 21.38
N GLU A 291 5.69 2.64 21.64
CA GLU A 291 5.87 1.93 22.93
C GLU A 291 6.09 2.90 24.09
N SER A 292 6.59 4.11 23.82
CA SER A 292 6.77 5.18 24.79
C SER A 292 5.47 5.91 25.16
N ASP A 293 4.46 5.90 24.27
CA ASP A 293 3.21 6.65 24.43
C ASP A 293 2.40 6.11 25.63
N PRO A 294 2.01 6.97 26.60
CA PRO A 294 1.32 6.54 27.81
C PRO A 294 0.01 5.80 27.54
N LYS A 295 -0.70 6.14 26.47
CA LYS A 295 -1.97 5.51 26.14
C LYS A 295 -1.78 4.20 25.38
N VAL A 296 -0.79 4.11 24.51
CA VAL A 296 -0.35 2.83 23.91
C VAL A 296 0.06 1.84 25.01
N LYS A 297 0.84 2.28 26.00
CA LYS A 297 1.20 1.46 27.18
C LYS A 297 -0.01 0.93 27.93
N LYS A 298 -1.09 1.72 28.06
CA LYS A 298 -2.34 1.29 28.69
C LYS A 298 -3.06 0.23 27.87
N VAL A 299 -3.09 0.38 26.54
CA VAL A 299 -3.68 -0.64 25.63
C VAL A 299 -2.89 -1.94 25.75
N LYS A 300 -1.56 -1.88 25.62
CA LYS A 300 -0.65 -3.03 25.71
C LYS A 300 -0.88 -3.90 26.96
N LYS A 301 -1.09 -3.27 28.13
CA LYS A 301 -1.35 -3.98 29.40
C LYS A 301 -2.62 -4.85 29.39
N ARG A 302 -3.52 -4.64 28.44
CA ARG A 302 -4.80 -5.38 28.30
C ARG A 302 -4.76 -6.41 27.17
N GLN A 303 -3.61 -6.61 26.54
CA GLN A 303 -3.46 -7.50 25.40
C GLN A 303 -2.58 -8.68 25.76
N ASP A 304 -3.05 -9.89 25.51
CA ASP A 304 -2.26 -11.12 25.65
C ASP A 304 -1.24 -11.26 24.51
N ILE A 305 -1.56 -10.70 23.34
CA ILE A 305 -0.73 -10.73 22.14
C ILE A 305 -0.33 -9.31 21.78
N TRP A 306 0.98 -9.04 21.82
CA TRP A 306 1.56 -7.75 21.44
C TRP A 306 2.69 -7.97 20.44
N GLN A 307 2.33 -7.96 19.15
CA GLN A 307 3.22 -8.34 18.06
C GLN A 307 3.21 -7.30 16.95
N TRP A 308 4.33 -7.26 16.24
CA TRP A 308 4.58 -6.34 15.15
C TRP A 308 5.38 -7.05 14.07
N TYR A 309 5.36 -6.49 12.88
CA TYR A 309 6.28 -6.84 11.82
C TYR A 309 7.35 -5.77 11.76
N ARG A 310 8.62 -6.19 11.69
CA ARG A 310 9.77 -5.30 11.58
C ARG A 310 10.53 -5.63 10.32
N TRP A 311 10.86 -4.62 9.55
CA TRP A 311 11.74 -4.71 8.41
C TRP A 311 12.95 -3.82 8.64
N ALA A 312 14.12 -4.42 8.50
CA ALA A 312 15.41 -3.75 8.55
C ALA A 312 16.25 -4.34 7.41
N ALA A 313 16.71 -3.49 6.50
CA ALA A 313 17.66 -3.88 5.45
C ALA A 313 19.06 -3.34 5.72
#